data_AF-A0A3D6DUZ8-F1
#
_entry.id   AF-A0A3D6DUZ8-F1
#
_cell.length_a   1.000
_cell.length_b   1.000
_cell.length_c   1.000
_cell.angle_alpha   90.00
_cell.angle_beta   90.00
_cell.angle_gamma   90.00
#
_symmetry.space_group_name_H-M   'P 1'
#
loop_
_entity.id
_entity.type
_entity.pdbx_description
1 polymer ?
#
loop_
_entity_poly.entity_id
_entity_poly.type
_entity_poly.pdbx_seq_one_letter_code
_entity_poly.pdbx_strand_id
1 'polypeptide(L)' 'MDLPGGFAMARPQLERHFDAAAYLAWEETQEERHEYLSGEVFAMLGVRQAHNLATLNPYTSLRQALK' A
#
# COMPACT_ATOMS: atom_id res chain seq x y z
N MET A 1 -14.96 -39.90 -26.46
CA MET A 1 -15.10 -40.37 -25.07
C MET A 1 -14.83 -39.16 -24.20
N ASP A 2 -15.89 -38.45 -23.85
CA ASP A 2 -15.87 -37.27 -22.98
C ASP A 2 -16.09 -37.75 -21.53
N LEU A 3 -15.28 -37.30 -20.59
CA LEU A 3 -15.44 -37.59 -19.15
C LEU A 3 -15.60 -36.27 -18.37
N PRO A 4 -16.46 -36.27 -17.34
CA PRO A 4 -17.09 -35.08 -16.79
C PRO A 4 -16.22 -34.37 -15.75
N GLY A 5 -16.64 -33.16 -15.37
CA GLY A 5 -15.88 -32.19 -14.59
C GLY A 5 -15.34 -32.62 -13.21
N GLY A 6 -14.42 -31.77 -12.73
CA GLY A 6 -13.68 -31.89 -11.46
C GLY A 6 -12.20 -32.10 -11.77
N PHE A 7 -11.25 -31.22 -11.47
CA PHE A 7 -11.14 -30.25 -10.40
C PHE A 7 -10.44 -29.01 -10.96
N ALA A 8 -11.08 -27.84 -10.87
CA ALA A 8 -10.30 -26.60 -10.81
C ALA A 8 -9.49 -26.72 -9.50
N MET A 9 -8.21 -27.09 -9.61
CA MET A 9 -7.30 -27.09 -8.47
C MET A 9 -7.34 -25.68 -7.91
N ALA A 10 -8.01 -25.50 -6.78
CA ALA A 10 -7.90 -24.31 -5.97
C ALA A 10 -6.40 -24.17 -5.69
N ARG A 11 -5.77 -23.20 -6.33
CA ARG A 11 -4.38 -22.87 -6.00
C ARG A 11 -4.39 -22.62 -4.50
N PRO A 12 -3.48 -23.21 -3.71
CA PRO A 12 -3.28 -22.71 -2.37
C PRO A 12 -2.99 -21.22 -2.53
N GLN A 13 -3.91 -20.36 -2.08
CA GLN A 13 -3.66 -18.93 -1.98
C GLN A 13 -2.63 -18.82 -0.86
N LEU A 14 -1.37 -18.91 -1.27
CA LEU A 14 -0.20 -18.91 -0.40
C LEU A 14 -0.17 -17.57 0.31
N GLU A 15 -0.63 -17.58 1.57
CA GLU A 15 -0.72 -16.42 2.48
C GLU A 15 -1.60 -15.28 1.94
N ARG A 16 -2.52 -14.77 2.75
CA ARG A 16 -3.24 -13.53 2.41
C ARG A 16 -2.24 -12.36 2.51
N HIS A 17 -1.44 -12.18 1.48
CA HIS A 17 -0.78 -10.91 1.20
C HIS A 17 -1.88 -9.85 1.09
N PHE A 18 -1.73 -8.74 1.80
CA PHE A 18 -2.67 -7.62 1.74
C PHE A 18 -2.79 -7.21 0.26
N ASP A 19 -3.98 -7.16 -0.34
CA ASP A 19 -4.10 -6.47 -1.63
C ASP A 19 -4.27 -4.95 -1.39
N ALA A 20 -4.11 -4.15 -2.44
CA ALA A 20 -4.17 -2.70 -2.31
C ALA A 20 -5.54 -2.20 -1.81
N ALA A 21 -6.64 -2.87 -2.16
CA ALA A 21 -7.98 -2.46 -1.74
C ALA A 21 -8.21 -2.78 -0.26
N ALA A 22 -7.79 -3.97 0.16
CA ALA A 22 -7.76 -4.35 1.57
C ALA A 22 -6.91 -3.36 2.36
N TYR A 23 -5.73 -2.97 1.85
CA TYR A 23 -4.80 -2.05 2.50
C TYR A 23 -5.45 -0.72 2.79
N LEU A 24 -6.08 -0.10 1.78
CA LEU A 24 -6.75 1.18 1.96
C LEU A 24 -7.91 1.09 2.98
N ALA A 25 -8.73 0.04 2.90
CA ALA A 25 -9.84 -0.14 3.83
C ALA A 25 -9.37 -0.33 5.29
N TRP A 26 -8.23 -0.98 5.49
CA TRP A 26 -7.63 -1.15 6.81
C TRP A 26 -6.90 0.10 7.29
N GLU A 27 -6.14 0.78 6.42
CA GLU A 27 -5.32 1.95 6.78
C GLU A 27 -6.18 3.12 7.27
N GLU A 28 -7.37 3.33 6.69
CA GLU A 28 -8.35 4.33 7.15
C GLU A 28 -8.76 4.16 8.63
N THR A 29 -8.58 2.96 9.20
CA THR A 29 -8.92 2.67 10.60
C THR A 29 -7.73 2.79 11.56
N GLN A 30 -6.52 3.03 11.05
CA GLN A 30 -5.31 3.08 11.87
C GLN A 30 -5.03 4.50 12.37
N GLU A 31 -4.52 4.61 13.61
CA GLU A 31 -4.11 5.90 14.18
C GLU A 31 -2.80 6.41 13.55
N GLU A 32 -1.91 5.47 13.19
CA GLU A 32 -0.63 5.75 12.58
C GLU A 32 -0.63 5.42 11.09
N ARG A 33 0.21 6.14 10.33
CA ARG A 33 0.38 5.91 8.91
C ARG A 33 1.19 4.65 8.66
N HIS A 34 0.81 3.92 7.62
CA HIS A 34 1.50 2.73 7.18
C HIS A 34 1.88 2.87 5.69
N GLU A 35 2.74 1.98 5.21
CA GLU A 35 3.13 1.90 3.81
C GLU A 35 2.85 0.50 3.29
N TYR A 36 2.30 0.41 2.08
CA TYR A 36 2.04 -0.85 1.40
C TYR A 36 3.03 -1.10 0.28
N LEU A 37 3.65 -2.27 0.26
CA LEU A 37 4.58 -2.70 -0.79
C LEU A 37 4.40 -4.19 -1.10
N SER A 38 3.93 -4.48 -2.31
CA SER A 38 3.89 -5.85 -2.87
C SER A 38 3.23 -6.92 -2.00
N GLY A 39 2.20 -6.56 -1.23
CA GLY A 39 1.50 -7.50 -0.35
C GLY A 39 1.81 -7.32 1.13
N GLU A 40 2.81 -6.50 1.46
CA GLU A 40 3.29 -6.27 2.82
C GLU A 40 2.95 -4.86 3.30
N VAL A 41 2.77 -4.74 4.62
CA VAL A 41 2.44 -3.48 5.29
C VAL A 41 3.56 -3.16 6.28
N PHE A 42 4.09 -1.95 6.19
CA PHE A 42 5.17 -1.44 7.03
C PHE A 42 4.66 -0.26 7.86
N ALA A 43 5.10 -0.17 9.12
CA ALA A 43 4.88 1.02 9.92
C ALA A 43 5.66 2.19 9.32
N MET A 44 4.99 3.32 9.09
CA MET A 44 5.71 4.51 8.68
C MET A 44 6.45 5.08 9.89
N LEU A 45 7.77 5.19 9.80
CA LEU A 45 8.53 5.86 10.85
C LEU A 45 8.12 7.34 10.91
N GLY A 46 7.90 7.83 12.13
CA GLY A 46 7.44 9.19 12.37
C GLY A 46 8.28 10.26 11.65
N VAL A 47 7.60 11.30 11.18
CA VAL A 47 8.24 12.37 10.42
C VAL A 47 8.95 13.34 11.37
N ARG A 48 10.26 13.55 11.15
CA ARG A 48 11.05 14.54 11.88
C ARG A 48 10.95 15.92 11.22
N GLN A 49 11.14 16.99 12.01
CA GLN A 49 11.14 18.36 11.48
C GLN A 49 12.12 18.54 10.30
N ALA A 50 13.31 17.96 10.37
CA ALA A 50 14.29 18.01 9.29
C ALA A 50 13.76 17.39 7.98
N HIS A 51 13.00 16.29 8.06
CA HIS A 51 12.36 15.67 6.89
C HIS A 51 11.28 16.59 6.31
N ASN A 52 10.47 17.24 7.16
CA ASN A 52 9.47 18.22 6.71
C ASN A 52 10.11 19.39 5.98
N LEU A 53 11.18 19.97 6.51
CA LEU A 53 11.88 21.09 5.86
C LEU A 53 12.47 20.66 4.51
N ALA A 54 13.13 19.50 4.47
CA ALA A 54 13.70 18.97 3.23
C ALA A 54 12.63 18.71 2.15
N THR A 55 11.45 18.26 2.53
CA THR A 55 10.37 17.89 1.58
C THR A 55 9.49 19.08 1.19
N LEU A 56 9.20 20.00 2.12
CA LEU A 56 8.32 21.15 1.86
C LEU A 56 8.97 22.25 1.01
N ASN A 57 10.30 22.41 1.09
CA ASN A 57 11.02 23.37 0.25
C ASN A 57 10.79 23.11 -1.25
N PRO A 58 11.15 21.93 -1.81
CA PRO A 58 10.90 21.65 -3.22
C PRO A 58 9.41 21.57 -3.53
N TYR A 59 8.57 21.02 -2.65
CA TYR A 59 7.11 21.00 -2.85
C TYR A 59 6.56 22.41 -3.09
N THR A 60 6.96 23.39 -2.27
CA THR A 60 6.48 24.77 -2.37
C THR A 60 6.95 25.41 -3.68
N SER A 61 8.22 25.23 -4.05
CA SER A 61 8.77 25.75 -5.31
C SER A 61 8.07 25.14 -6.52
N LEU A 62 7.86 23.82 -6.54
CA LEU A 62 7.15 23.13 -7.62
C LEU A 62 5.70 23.58 -7.73
N ARG A 63 4.99 23.71 -6.60
CA ARG A 63 3.61 24.21 -6.60
C ARG A 63 3.48 25.63 -7.13
N GLN A 64 4.47 26.49 -6.87
CA GLN A 64 4.48 27.85 -7.42
C GLN A 64 4.75 27.83 -8.93
N ALA A 65 5.64 26.95 -9.40
CA ALA A 65 6.02 26.87 -10.81
C ALA A 65 4.98 26.16 -11.71
N LEU A 66 4.16 25.26 -11.15
CA LEU A 66 3.20 24.43 -11.88
C LEU A 66 1.73 24.92 -11.76
N LYS A 67 1.51 26.07 -11.16
CA LYS A 67 0.21 26.75 -11.15
C LYS A 67 0.06 27.64 -12.38
#